data_AF-A0A5B7V502-F1
#
_entry.id   AF-A0A5B7V502-F1
#
_cell.length_a   1.000
_cell.length_b   1.000
_cell.length_c   1.000
_cell.angle_alpha   90.00
_cell.angle_beta   90.00
_cell.angle_gamma   90.00
#
_symmetry.space_group_name_H-M   'P 1'
#
loop_
_entity.id
_entity.type
_entity.pdbx_description
1 polymer ?
#
loop_
_entity_poly.entity_id
_entity_poly.type
_entity_poly.pdbx_seq_one_letter_code
_entity_poly.pdbx_strand_id
1 'polypeptide(L)'
;MTVWAGIVAVIGTVGMVVAGLFAARATTRAAAATAEATRAAAAATAEPNQRAEDRAAFEAIKNELRSDLSATKEEVRSLRALVRSFAWYVSELTSQMRRHGIEPPAPPDRVDEYNRTGV
;
A
#
# COMPACT_ATOMS: atom_id res chain seq x y z
N MET A 1 32.99 12.58 -3.31
CA MET A 1 31.78 11.78 -2.98
C MET A 1 31.72 11.64 -1.47
N THR A 2 30.82 12.38 -0.82
CA THR A 2 30.76 12.46 0.65
C THR A 2 30.07 11.24 1.22
N VAL A 3 30.60 10.70 2.31
CA VAL A 3 30.08 9.53 3.07
C VAL A 3 28.57 9.62 3.35
N TRP A 4 28.04 10.84 3.44
CA TRP A 4 26.62 11.16 3.56
C TRP A 4 25.74 10.65 2.42
N ALA A 5 26.21 10.69 1.17
CA ALA A 5 25.46 10.19 0.02
C ALA A 5 25.30 8.66 0.07
N GLY A 6 26.31 7.95 0.61
CA GLY A 6 26.25 6.51 0.80
C GLY A 6 25.23 6.10 1.86
N ILE A 7 25.13 6.84 2.96
CA ILE A 7 24.20 6.53 4.06
C ILE A 7 22.74 6.71 3.62
N VAL A 8 22.43 7.79 2.90
CA VAL A 8 21.07 8.06 2.40
C VAL A 8 20.64 7.03 1.35
N ALA A 9 21.55 6.61 0.46
CA ALA A 9 21.27 5.58 -0.53
C ALA A 9 20.99 4.21 0.11
N VAL A 10 21.73 3.85 1.17
CA VAL A 10 21.51 2.60 1.91
C VAL A 10 20.17 2.63 2.67
N ILE A 11 19.81 3.74 3.30
CA ILE A 11 18.54 3.86 4.02
C ILE A 11 17.34 3.83 3.04
N GLY A 12 17.46 4.51 1.88
CA GLY A 12 16.41 4.52 0.86
C GLY A 12 16.17 3.15 0.22
N THR A 13 17.23 2.39 -0.05
CA THR A 13 17.13 1.02 -0.60
C THR A 13 16.54 0.06 0.42
N VAL A 14 16.95 0.15 1.70
CA VAL A 14 16.34 -0.65 2.78
C VAL A 14 14.86 -0.32 2.95
N GLY A 15 14.48 0.96 2.89
CA GLY A 15 13.08 1.38 2.96
C GLY A 15 12.22 0.82 1.82
N MET A 16 12.74 0.82 0.58
CA MET A 16 12.04 0.23 -0.56
C MET A 16 11.88 -1.29 -0.43
N VAL A 17 12.92 -1.99 0.04
CA VAL A 17 12.86 -3.45 0.23
C VAL A 17 11.88 -3.82 1.33
N VAL A 18 11.86 -3.10 2.44
CA VAL A 18 10.91 -3.32 3.54
C VAL A 18 9.47 -3.03 3.11
N ALA A 19 9.23 -1.94 2.37
CA ALA A 19 7.92 -1.62 1.84
C ALA A 19 7.44 -2.66 0.80
N GLY A 20 8.35 -3.14 -0.06
CA GLY A 20 8.06 -4.19 -1.04
C GLY A 20 7.73 -5.53 -0.38
N LEU A 21 8.47 -5.92 0.67
CA LEU A 21 8.21 -7.13 1.44
C LEU A 21 6.87 -7.07 2.19
N PHE A 22 6.51 -5.92 2.77
CA PHE A 22 5.22 -5.75 3.42
C PHE A 22 4.05 -5.79 2.43
N ALA A 23 4.17 -5.12 1.29
CA ALA A 23 3.18 -5.16 0.22
C ALA A 23 3.01 -6.60 -0.34
N ALA A 24 4.12 -7.30 -0.58
CA ALA A 24 4.08 -8.68 -1.07
C ALA A 24 3.47 -9.66 -0.05
N ARG A 25 3.77 -9.51 1.25
CA ARG A 25 3.16 -10.32 2.31
C ARG A 25 1.68 -10.05 2.50
N ALA A 26 1.25 -8.80 2.35
CA ALA A 26 -0.16 -8.44 2.43
C ALA A 26 -0.95 -9.07 1.26
N THR A 27 -0.43 -8.96 0.04
CA THR A 27 -1.07 -9.51 -1.17
C THR A 27 -1.13 -11.04 -1.15
N THR A 28 -0.08 -11.71 -0.68
CA THR A 28 -0.06 -13.19 -0.61
C THR A 28 -1.02 -13.74 0.43
N ARG A 29 -1.20 -13.06 1.58
CA ARG A 29 -2.20 -13.44 2.58
C ARG A 29 -3.64 -13.23 2.10
N ALA A 30 -3.91 -12.12 1.41
CA ALA A 30 -5.22 -11.86 0.80
C ALA A 30 -5.56 -12.88 -0.28
N ALA A 31 -4.59 -13.27 -1.10
CA ALA A 31 -4.76 -14.30 -2.14
C ALA A 31 -4.98 -15.70 -1.55
N ALA A 32 -4.26 -16.06 -0.48
CA ALA A 32 -4.45 -17.33 0.22
C ALA A 32 -5.83 -17.44 0.87
N ALA A 33 -6.29 -16.38 1.55
CA ALA A 33 -7.61 -16.33 2.16
C ALA A 33 -8.74 -16.45 1.11
N THR A 34 -8.56 -15.82 -0.06
CA THR A 34 -9.52 -15.91 -1.17
C THR A 34 -9.56 -17.31 -1.78
N ALA A 35 -8.41 -17.96 -1.93
CA ALA A 35 -8.31 -19.32 -2.47
C ALA A 35 -8.94 -20.37 -1.54
N GLU A 36 -8.79 -20.21 -0.22
CA GLU A 36 -9.39 -21.09 0.77
C GLU A 36 -10.92 -20.91 0.85
N ALA A 37 -11.39 -19.66 0.83
CA ALA A 37 -12.81 -19.33 0.76
C ALA A 37 -13.48 -19.90 -0.52
N THR A 38 -12.77 -19.85 -1.66
CA THR A 38 -13.29 -20.37 -2.93
C THR A 38 -13.39 -21.90 -2.93
N ARG A 39 -12.44 -22.61 -2.29
CA ARG A 39 -12.51 -24.08 -2.14
C ARG A 39 -13.61 -24.51 -1.18
N ALA A 40 -13.79 -23.80 -0.07
CA ALA A 40 -14.86 -24.07 0.88
C ALA A 40 -16.24 -23.83 0.25
N ALA A 41 -16.40 -22.75 -0.52
CA ALA A 41 -17.62 -22.44 -1.24
C ALA A 41 -17.98 -23.49 -2.31
N ALA A 42 -16.98 -24.06 -3.00
CA ALA A 42 -17.19 -25.10 -4.01
C ALA A 42 -17.60 -26.46 -3.41
N ALA A 43 -17.19 -26.76 -2.17
CA ALA A 43 -17.56 -28.00 -1.48
C ALA A 43 -18.99 -27.97 -0.91
N ALA A 44 -19.52 -26.78 -0.55
CA ALA A 44 -20.84 -26.61 0.06
C ALA A 44 -22.02 -26.66 -0.92
N THR A 45 -21.80 -26.42 -2.23
CA THR A 45 -22.89 -26.12 -3.19
C THR A 45 -23.74 -27.32 -3.65
N ALA A 46 -23.58 -28.53 -3.08
CA ALA A 46 -24.14 -29.77 -3.63
C ALA A 46 -25.60 -30.08 -3.24
N GLU A 47 -26.23 -29.42 -2.26
CA GLU A 47 -27.57 -29.81 -1.77
C GLU A 47 -28.61 -28.67 -1.70
N PRO A 48 -29.93 -28.93 -1.90
CA PRO A 48 -30.95 -27.89 -1.98
C PRO A 48 -31.28 -27.19 -0.64
N ASN A 49 -31.22 -27.90 0.49
CA ASN A 49 -31.38 -27.31 1.83
C ASN A 49 -30.15 -26.49 2.22
N GLN A 50 -28.97 -26.87 1.74
CA GLN A 50 -27.75 -26.08 1.90
C GLN A 50 -27.86 -24.74 1.19
N ARG A 51 -28.64 -24.60 0.11
CA ARG A 51 -28.78 -23.30 -0.58
C ARG A 51 -29.36 -22.16 0.27
N ALA A 52 -30.12 -22.42 1.33
CA ALA A 52 -30.62 -21.36 2.22
C ALA A 52 -29.58 -20.98 3.29
N GLU A 53 -28.92 -21.97 3.87
CA GLU A 53 -27.83 -21.79 4.83
C GLU A 53 -26.57 -21.21 4.15
N ASP A 54 -26.25 -21.68 2.95
CA ASP A 54 -25.23 -21.14 2.05
C ASP A 54 -25.50 -19.69 1.73
N ARG A 55 -26.75 -19.30 1.44
CA ARG A 55 -27.08 -17.88 1.19
C ARG A 55 -26.79 -17.01 2.41
N ALA A 56 -27.15 -17.48 3.61
CA ALA A 56 -26.84 -16.76 4.84
C ALA A 56 -25.32 -16.68 5.08
N ALA A 57 -24.59 -17.76 4.84
CA ALA A 57 -23.13 -17.80 4.94
C ALA A 57 -22.46 -16.90 3.89
N PHE A 58 -22.91 -16.92 2.64
CA PHE A 58 -22.43 -16.04 1.57
C PHE A 58 -22.73 -14.57 1.87
N GLU A 59 -23.88 -14.26 2.46
CA GLU A 59 -24.19 -12.89 2.88
C GLU A 59 -23.29 -12.43 4.02
N ALA A 60 -23.01 -13.30 5.01
CA ALA A 60 -22.07 -13.01 6.08
C ALA A 60 -20.65 -12.75 5.53
N ILE A 61 -20.14 -13.62 4.66
CA ILE A 61 -18.83 -13.48 4.01
C ILE A 61 -18.77 -12.19 3.18
N LYS A 62 -19.81 -11.89 2.40
CA LYS A 62 -19.88 -10.66 1.59
C LYS A 62 -19.86 -9.40 2.48
N ASN A 63 -20.52 -9.44 3.63
CA ASN A 63 -20.55 -8.31 4.56
C ASN A 63 -19.18 -8.11 5.24
N GLU A 64 -18.53 -9.19 5.65
CA GLU A 64 -17.17 -9.17 6.19
C GLU A 64 -16.17 -8.65 5.16
N LEU A 65 -16.17 -9.18 3.94
CA LEU A 65 -15.32 -8.70 2.85
C LEU A 65 -15.56 -7.22 2.53
N ARG A 66 -16.81 -6.75 2.60
CA ARG A 66 -17.12 -5.33 2.41
C ARG A 66 -16.53 -4.47 3.53
N SER A 67 -16.62 -4.95 4.77
CA SER A 67 -16.02 -4.30 5.94
C SER A 67 -14.50 -4.19 5.78
N ASP A 68 -13.83 -5.30 5.49
CA ASP A 68 -12.37 -5.34 5.32
C ASP A 68 -11.89 -4.46 4.16
N LEU A 69 -12.62 -4.49 3.05
CA LEU A 69 -12.32 -3.64 1.90
C LEU A 69 -12.51 -2.15 2.23
N SER A 70 -13.49 -1.81 3.08
CA SER A 70 -13.68 -0.43 3.54
C SER A 70 -12.56 0.03 4.46
N ALA A 71 -12.15 -0.81 5.42
CA ALA A 71 -11.02 -0.53 6.31
C ALA A 71 -9.71 -0.38 5.53
N THR A 72 -9.45 -1.29 4.59
CA THR A 72 -8.26 -1.22 3.71
C THR A 72 -8.27 0.06 2.87
N LYS A 73 -9.42 0.48 2.34
CA LYS A 73 -9.55 1.75 1.60
C LYS A 73 -9.24 2.96 2.48
N GLU A 74 -9.67 2.93 3.73
CA GLU A 74 -9.40 4.00 4.69
C GLU A 74 -7.91 4.07 5.05
N GLU A 75 -7.27 2.93 5.30
CA GLU A 75 -5.83 2.85 5.52
C GLU A 75 -5.04 3.38 4.32
N VAL A 76 -5.39 2.97 3.10
CA VAL A 76 -4.76 3.47 1.87
C VAL A 76 -4.97 4.97 1.71
N ARG A 77 -6.16 5.49 2.03
CA ARG A 77 -6.43 6.93 2.00
C ARG A 77 -5.58 7.69 3.02
N SER A 78 -5.45 7.16 4.24
CA SER A 78 -4.61 7.72 5.30
C SER A 78 -3.13 7.75 4.88
N LEU A 79 -2.62 6.62 4.37
CA LEU A 79 -1.25 6.52 3.84
C LEU A 79 -1.01 7.51 2.69
N ARG A 80 -1.93 7.65 1.74
CA ARG A 80 -1.82 8.65 0.66
C ARG A 80 -1.80 10.08 1.20
N ALA A 81 -2.57 10.38 2.25
CA ALA A 81 -2.55 11.69 2.88
C ALA A 81 -1.20 11.96 3.57
N LEU A 82 -0.65 10.96 4.26
CA LEU A 82 0.64 11.05 4.96
C LEU A 82 1.82 11.19 3.97
N VAL A 83 1.82 10.44 2.87
CA VAL A 83 2.81 10.60 1.80
C VAL A 83 2.73 12.01 1.19
N ARG A 84 1.52 12.54 0.99
CA ARG A 84 1.35 13.91 0.50
C ARG A 84 1.86 14.96 1.48
N SER A 85 1.58 14.82 2.78
CA SER A 85 2.09 15.76 3.78
C SER A 85 3.62 15.73 3.87
N PHE A 86 4.21 14.53 3.77
CA PHE A 86 5.67 14.39 3.72
C PHE A 86 6.27 15.03 2.46
N ALA A 87 5.63 14.89 1.30
CA ALA A 87 6.07 15.56 0.07
C ALA A 87 6.08 17.09 0.21
N TRP A 88 5.03 17.66 0.82
CA TRP A 88 4.99 19.10 1.14
C TRP A 88 6.11 19.52 2.08
N TYR A 89 6.35 18.74 3.14
CA TYR A 89 7.42 19.00 4.10
C TYR A 89 8.80 18.98 3.43
N VAL A 90 9.09 17.99 2.58
CA VAL A 90 10.35 17.91 1.83
C VAL A 90 10.47 19.09 0.85
N SER A 91 9.39 19.49 0.17
CA SER A 91 9.40 20.66 -0.71
C SER A 91 9.78 21.94 0.04
N GLU A 92 9.18 22.17 1.22
CA GLU A 92 9.51 23.31 2.06
C GLU A 92 10.98 23.28 2.53
N LEU A 93 11.47 22.10 2.94
CA LEU A 93 12.87 21.92 3.33
C LEU A 93 13.82 22.23 2.17
N THR A 94 13.57 21.69 0.97
CA THR A 94 14.41 21.97 -0.21
C THR A 94 14.38 23.44 -0.62
N SER A 95 13.24 24.12 -0.43
CA SER A 95 13.11 25.57 -0.61
C SER A 95 13.96 26.35 0.40
N GLN A 96 13.97 25.93 1.67
CA GLN A 96 14.84 26.53 2.70
C GLN A 96 16.33 26.30 2.38
N MET A 97 16.72 25.10 1.97
CA MET A 97 18.11 24.80 1.57
C MET A 97 18.58 25.75 0.45
N ARG A 98 17.78 25.91 -0.61
CA ARG A 98 18.09 26.85 -1.71
C ARG A 98 18.17 28.30 -1.25
N ARG A 99 17.29 28.74 -0.35
CA ARG A 99 17.35 30.08 0.25
C ARG A 99 18.65 30.33 1.02
N HIS A 100 19.25 29.30 1.57
CA HIS A 100 20.55 29.36 2.25
C HIS A 100 21.74 29.01 1.33
N GLY A 101 21.54 28.94 0.02
CA GLY A 101 22.59 28.65 -0.96
C GLY A 101 23.08 27.20 -0.94
N ILE A 102 22.34 26.29 -0.32
CA ILE A 102 22.62 24.86 -0.30
C ILE A 102 21.81 24.20 -1.41
N GLU A 103 22.50 23.57 -2.37
CA GLU A 103 21.81 22.81 -3.42
C GLU A 103 21.24 21.51 -2.82
N PRO A 104 19.90 21.31 -2.86
CA PRO A 104 19.30 20.08 -2.38
C PRO A 104 19.65 18.89 -3.29
N PRO A 105 19.68 17.67 -2.74
CA PRO A 105 19.89 16.48 -3.55
C PRO A 105 18.79 16.33 -4.60
N ALA A 106 19.16 15.82 -5.78
CA ALA A 106 18.20 15.55 -6.85
C ALA A 106 17.14 14.56 -6.37
N PRO A 107 15.85 14.81 -6.69
CA PRO A 107 14.79 13.87 -6.35
C PRO A 107 15.00 12.54 -7.10
N PRO A 108 14.59 11.40 -6.52
CA PRO A 108 14.59 10.12 -7.24
C PRO A 108 13.69 10.17 -8.48
N ASP A 109 14.08 9.46 -9.54
CA ASP A 109 13.38 9.47 -10.85
C ASP A 109 11.87 9.26 -10.74
N ARG A 110 11.44 8.34 -9.87
CA ARG A 110 10.01 8.05 -9.65
C ARG A 110 9.25 9.25 -9.08
N VAL A 111 9.88 10.02 -8.21
CA VAL A 111 9.27 11.23 -7.61
C VAL A 111 9.20 12.33 -8.66
N ASP A 112 10.24 12.46 -9.49
CA ASP A 112 10.27 13.44 -10.57
C ASP A 112 9.23 13.12 -11.65
N GLU A 113 9.10 11.85 -12.02
CA GLU A 113 8.05 11.34 -12.91
C GLU A 113 6.67 11.66 -12.36
N TYR A 114 6.38 11.28 -11.11
CA TYR A 114 5.09 11.55 -10.46
C TYR A 114 4.78 13.05 -10.38
N ASN A 115 5.78 13.90 -10.08
CA ASN A 115 5.57 15.35 -10.04
C ASN A 115 5.24 15.93 -11.42
N ARG A 116 5.76 15.33 -12.49
CA ARG A 116 5.53 15.76 -13.87
C ARG A 116 4.22 15.22 -14.45
N THR A 117 3.84 13.97 -14.14
CA THR A 117 2.72 13.26 -14.78
C THR A 117 1.51 13.06 -13.89
N GLY A 118 1.68 13.15 -12.57
CA GLY A 118 0.65 12.86 -11.56
C GLY A 118 0.34 11.37 -11.37
N VAL A 119 1.10 10.46 -12.00
CA VAL A 119 0.93 9.00 -11.93
C VAL A 119 2.18 8.29 -11.43
#